data_AF-X1HAL4-F1
#
_entry.id   AF-X1HAL4-F1
#
_cell.length_a   1.000
_cell.length_b   1.000
_cell.length_c   1.000
_cell.angle_alpha   90.00
_cell.angle_beta   90.00
_cell.angle_gamma   90.00
#
_symmetry.space_group_name_H-M   'P 1'
#
loop_
_entity.id
_entity.type
_entity.pdbx_description
1 polymer ?
#
loop_
_entity_poly.entity_id
_entity_poly.type
_entity_poly.pdbx_seq_one_letter_code
_entity_poly.pdbx_strand_id
1 'polypeptide(L)'
;MSELIKNIAVGKNTYQIPVTRVHTLVLGSGASGLNAAAQLYLNGIKDLLILTEGLSMGTSINTGSDKQTYYKLSLCGAEVDSPRNMA
;
A
#
# COMPACT_ATOMS: atom_id res chain seq x y z
N MET A 1 -1.92 -4.49 -27.03
CA MET A 1 -0.77 -3.69 -26.56
C MET A 1 0.47 -4.33 -27.16
N SER A 2 1.19 -3.67 -28.07
CA SER A 2 2.46 -4.23 -28.55
C SER A 2 3.46 -4.20 -27.39
N GLU A 3 4.03 -5.35 -27.02
CA GLU A 3 5.05 -5.41 -25.97
C GLU A 3 6.26 -4.58 -26.39
N LEU A 4 6.54 -3.51 -25.64
CA LEU A 4 7.73 -2.71 -25.87
C LEU A 4 8.92 -3.49 -25.30
N ILE A 5 9.75 -4.07 -26.15
CA ILE A 5 10.98 -4.74 -25.70
C ILE A 5 12.13 -3.72 -25.69
N LYS A 6 12.84 -3.60 -24.56
CA LYS A 6 14.10 -2.85 -24.47
C LYS A 6 15.28 -3.78 -24.29
N ASN A 7 16.36 -3.50 -25.02
CA ASN A 7 17.65 -4.14 -24.81
C ASN A 7 18.39 -3.39 -23.69
N ILE A 8 18.68 -4.07 -22.59
CA ILE A 8 19.49 -3.53 -21.48
C ILE A 8 20.81 -4.29 -21.43
N ALA A 9 21.92 -3.57 -21.52
CA ALA A 9 23.25 -4.14 -21.37
C ALA A 9 23.66 -4.16 -19.89
N VAL A 10 24.10 -5.32 -19.40
CA VAL A 10 24.67 -5.50 -18.06
C VAL A 10 25.98 -6.28 -18.20
N GLY A 11 27.11 -5.59 -18.01
CA GLY A 11 28.44 -6.14 -18.30
C GLY A 11 28.62 -6.45 -19.78
N LYS A 12 28.99 -7.70 -20.11
CA LYS A 12 29.11 -8.19 -21.50
C LYS A 12 27.80 -8.75 -22.08
N ASN A 13 26.75 -8.83 -21.27
CA ASN A 13 25.49 -9.46 -21.65
C ASN A 13 24.44 -8.41 -22.05
N THR A 14 23.56 -8.78 -22.98
CA THR A 14 22.39 -7.99 -23.36
C THR A 14 21.12 -8.76 -23.03
N TYR A 15 20.18 -8.11 -22.34
CA TYR A 15 18.91 -8.68 -21.94
C TYR A 15 17.76 -7.97 -22.66
N GLN A 16 16.84 -8.76 -23.21
CA GLN A 16 15.58 -8.26 -23.73
C GLN A 16 14.57 -8.23 -22.60
N ILE A 17 14.17 -7.02 -22.19
CA ILE A 17 13.24 -6.83 -21.08
C ILE A 17 11.93 -6.29 -21.63
N PRO A 18 10.80 -6.97 -21.38
CA PRO A 18 9.47 -6.43 -21.65
C PRO A 18 9.23 -5.17 -20.80
N VAL A 19 8.77 -4.12 -21.43
CA VAL A 19 8.48 -2.82 -20.80
C VAL A 19 7.00 -2.53 -20.96
N THR A 20 6.34 -2.30 -19.84
CA THR A 20 4.99 -1.75 -19.81
C THR A 20 5.10 -0.26 -19.52
N ARG A 21 4.52 0.57 -20.40
CA ARG A 21 4.41 2.01 -20.19
C ARG A 21 2.98 2.34 -19.83
N VAL A 22 2.81 3.08 -18.74
CA VAL A 22 1.53 3.61 -18.27
C VAL A 22 1.67 5.07 -17.91
N HIS A 23 0.57 5.81 -17.90
CA HIS A 23 0.53 7.18 -17.41
C HIS A 23 0.93 7.25 -15.93
N THR A 24 0.42 6.36 -15.08
CA THR A 24 0.80 6.34 -13.65
C THR A 24 0.93 4.92 -13.09
N LEU A 25 2.06 4.67 -12.43
CA LEU A 25 2.33 3.47 -11.66
C LEU A 25 2.20 3.78 -10.17
N VAL A 26 1.33 3.05 -9.47
CA VAL A 26 1.19 3.08 -8.02
C VAL A 26 1.90 1.87 -7.43
N LEU A 27 2.82 2.10 -6.50
CA LEU A 27 3.55 1.03 -5.81
C LEU A 27 2.88 0.72 -4.47
N GLY A 28 2.44 -0.53 -4.31
CA GLY A 28 1.77 -1.04 -3.12
C GLY A 28 0.24 -0.86 -3.15
N SER A 29 -0.45 -1.84 -2.59
CA SER A 29 -1.93 -1.85 -2.44
C SER A 29 -2.38 -1.64 -0.99
N GLY A 30 -1.61 -0.87 -0.21
CA GLY A 30 -2.06 -0.38 1.09
C GLY A 30 -3.15 0.70 0.94
N ALA A 31 -3.71 1.16 2.07
CA ALA A 31 -4.77 2.17 2.07
C ALA A 31 -4.40 3.45 1.29
N SER A 32 -3.16 3.92 1.41
CA SER A 32 -2.68 5.09 0.67
C SER A 32 -2.57 4.84 -0.83
N GLY A 33 -1.99 3.71 -1.24
CA GLY A 33 -1.84 3.34 -2.65
C GLY A 33 -3.18 3.16 -3.34
N LEU A 34 -4.11 2.43 -2.72
CA LEU A 34 -5.46 2.24 -3.26
C LEU A 34 -6.25 3.55 -3.32
N ASN A 35 -6.18 4.40 -2.30
CA ASN A 35 -6.82 5.71 -2.34
C ASN A 35 -6.23 6.59 -3.45
N ALA A 36 -4.91 6.60 -3.63
CA ALA A 36 -4.26 7.34 -4.72
C ALA A 36 -4.74 6.85 -6.10
N ALA A 37 -4.76 5.52 -6.32
CA ALA A 37 -5.26 4.94 -7.55
C ALA A 37 -6.73 5.28 -7.81
N ALA A 38 -7.58 5.21 -6.77
CA ALA A 38 -8.99 5.57 -6.86
C ALA A 38 -9.18 7.05 -7.22
N GLN A 39 -8.46 7.96 -6.56
CA GLN A 39 -8.54 9.39 -6.85
C GLN A 39 -8.07 9.70 -8.28
N LEU A 40 -6.96 9.10 -8.74
CA LEU A 40 -6.49 9.26 -10.12
C LEU A 40 -7.55 8.80 -11.13
N TYR A 41 -8.14 7.63 -10.88
CA TYR A 41 -9.18 7.08 -11.74
C TYR A 41 -10.41 7.98 -11.78
N LEU A 42 -10.90 8.45 -10.62
CA LEU A 42 -12.05 9.33 -10.52
C LEU A 42 -11.82 10.68 -11.22
N ASN A 43 -10.59 11.18 -11.20
CA ASN A 43 -10.18 12.42 -11.87
C ASN A 43 -9.78 12.24 -13.35
N GLY A 44 -10.11 11.09 -13.96
CA GLY A 44 -9.99 10.89 -15.41
C GLY A 44 -8.67 10.28 -15.89
N ILE A 45 -7.70 10.03 -15.00
CA ILE A 45 -6.48 9.29 -15.35
C ILE A 45 -6.81 7.79 -15.29
N LYS A 46 -7.12 7.19 -16.44
CA LYS A 46 -7.55 5.79 -16.53
C LYS A 46 -6.43 4.79 -16.80
N ASP A 47 -5.33 5.25 -17.41
CA ASP A 47 -4.16 4.43 -17.70
C ASP A 47 -3.27 4.30 -16.45
N LEU A 48 -3.70 3.38 -15.57
CA LEU A 48 -3.11 3.15 -14.26
C LEU A 48 -2.64 1.70 -14.12
N LEU A 49 -1.50 1.52 -13.45
CA LEU A 49 -1.03 0.20 -13.01
C LEU A 49 -0.75 0.24 -11.50
N ILE A 50 -1.22 -0.76 -10.77
CA ILE A 50 -0.85 -0.98 -9.37
C ILE A 50 0.10 -2.18 -9.33
N LEU A 51 1.32 -1.96 -8.87
CA LEU A 51 2.27 -3.04 -8.61
C LEU A 51 2.28 -3.33 -7.11
N THR A 52 1.85 -4.53 -6.73
CA THR A 52 1.76 -4.96 -5.34
C THR A 52 2.15 -6.42 -5.20
N GLU A 53 2.65 -6.79 -4.02
CA GLU A 53 2.91 -8.19 -3.63
C GLU A 53 1.60 -8.97 -3.38
N GLY A 54 0.49 -8.27 -3.11
CA GLY A 54 -0.84 -8.86 -2.97
C GLY A 54 -1.84 -7.87 -2.36
N LEU A 55 -3.12 -8.00 -2.71
CA LEU A 55 -4.16 -7.09 -2.21
C LEU A 55 -4.35 -7.17 -0.69
N SER A 56 -4.07 -8.33 -0.10
CA SER A 56 -4.18 -8.58 1.34
C SER A 56 -2.85 -8.40 2.08
N MET A 57 -1.88 -7.65 1.54
CA MET A 57 -0.57 -7.46 2.19
C MET A 57 -0.40 -6.10 2.86
N GLY A 58 -1.41 -5.23 2.80
CA GLY A 58 -1.36 -3.95 3.48
C GLY A 58 -1.31 -4.08 5.00
N THR A 59 -0.40 -3.37 5.66
CA THR A 59 -0.31 -3.33 7.13
C THR A 59 -1.67 -2.99 7.75
N SER A 60 -2.36 -1.97 7.23
CA SER A 60 -3.67 -1.55 7.76
C SER A 60 -4.75 -2.64 7.73
N ILE A 61 -4.75 -3.55 6.75
CA ILE A 61 -5.74 -4.64 6.67
C ILE A 61 -5.34 -5.82 7.55
N ASN A 62 -4.03 -6.06 7.72
CA ASN A 62 -3.52 -7.25 8.41
C ASN A 62 -3.29 -7.07 9.91
N THR A 63 -2.88 -5.88 10.35
CA THR A 63 -2.58 -5.61 11.77
C THR A 63 -3.60 -4.69 12.43
N GLY A 64 -4.65 -4.31 11.69
CA GLY A 64 -5.52 -3.20 12.07
C GLY A 64 -4.76 -1.87 12.11
N SER A 65 -5.51 -0.78 12.18
CA SER A 65 -4.91 0.51 12.56
C SER A 65 -4.60 0.42 14.05
N ASP A 66 -3.32 0.31 14.39
CA ASP A 66 -2.79 0.40 15.77
C ASP A 66 -3.21 1.69 16.53
N LYS A 67 -3.97 2.59 15.90
CA LYS A 67 -4.62 3.75 16.56
C LYS A 67 -6.06 3.49 17.04
N GLN A 68 -6.62 2.32 16.77
CA GLN A 68 -7.87 1.84 17.35
C GLN A 68 -7.66 0.55 18.15
N THR A 69 -6.61 0.50 18.97
CA THR A 69 -6.69 -0.30 20.18
C THR A 69 -7.61 0.45 21.14
N TYR A 70 -8.84 -0.05 21.27
CA TYR A 70 -9.90 0.43 22.14
C TYR A 70 -9.44 0.62 23.60
N TYR A 71 -8.80 1.74 23.91
CA TYR A 71 -8.96 2.36 25.22
C TYR A 71 -10.09 3.36 25.09
N LYS A 72 -11.33 2.86 25.10
CA LYS A 72 -12.47 3.71 25.48
C LYS A 72 -12.32 3.97 26.98
N LEU A 73 -11.45 4.93 27.32
CA LEU A 73 -11.18 5.43 28.68
C LEU A 73 -12.45 5.93 29.40
N SER A 74 -13.59 5.95 28.74
CA SER A 74 -14.89 6.38 29.29
C SER A 74 -15.70 5.28 29.96
N LEU A 75 -15.15 4.07 30.16
CA LEU A 75 -15.74 3.05 31.05
C LEU A 75 -14.98 2.89 32.37
N CYS A 76 -13.93 3.70 32.61
CA CYS A 76 -13.31 3.76 33.92
C CYS A 76 -14.23 4.57 34.84
N GLY A 77 -14.80 3.90 35.86
CA GLY A 77 -15.35 4.56 37.03
C GLY A 77 -14.25 5.30 37.80
N ALA A 78 -14.56 5.79 39.00
CA ALA A 78 -13.70 6.67 39.81
C ALA A 78 -12.33 6.10 40.26
N GLU A 79 -11.90 4.96 39.72
CA GLU A 79 -10.73 4.20 40.15
C GLU A 79 -9.46 4.61 39.40
N VAL A 80 -8.32 4.54 40.08
CA VAL A 80 -7.03 5.03 39.59
C VAL A 80 -6.36 3.99 38.69
N ASP A 81 -6.21 4.32 37.41
CA ASP A 81 -5.50 3.49 36.45
C ASP A 81 -3.98 3.74 36.55
N SER A 82 -3.25 2.79 37.16
CA SER A 82 -1.78 2.80 37.17
C SER A 82 -1.23 1.46 36.66
N PRO A 83 -0.31 1.45 35.67
CA PRO A 83 0.22 0.22 35.09
C PRO A 83 0.92 -0.70 36.10
N ARG A 84 1.46 -0.13 37.18
CA ARG A 84 2.15 -0.89 38.24
C ARG A 84 1.19 -1.71 39.11
N ASN A 85 -0.05 -1.27 39.27
CA ASN A 85 -1.06 -1.98 40.07
C ASN A 85 -1.83 -3.03 39.26
N MET A 86 -1.61 -3.10 37.95
CA MET A 86 -2.30 -3.99 37.01
C MET A 86 -1.41 -5.15 36.52
N ALA A 87 -0.17 -5.26 36.99
CA ALA A 87 0.77 -6.32 36.65
C ALA A 87 0.75 -7.45 37.70
#